data_AF-A0A3D1LBL6-F1
#
_entry.id   AF-A0A3D1LBL6-F1
#
_cell.length_a   1.000
_cell.length_b   1.000
_cell.length_c   1.000
_cell.angle_alpha   90.00
_cell.angle_beta   90.00
_cell.angle_gamma   90.00
#
_symmetry.space_group_name_H-M   'P 1'
#
loop_
_entity.id
_entity.type
_entity.pdbx_description
1 polymer ?
#
loop_
_entity_poly.entity_id
_entity_poly.type
_entity_poly.pdbx_seq_one_letter_code
_entity_poly.pdbx_strand_id
1 'polypeptide(L)' 'FNCLFCYCPLYALGKDCGGNFRYTESGIKDCSGCMIPHEKENFGRVTGRFQDLCARICELERKEE' A
#
# COMPACT_ATOMS: atom_id res chain seq x y z
N PHE A 1 -10.57 16.44 1.79
CA PHE A 1 -9.61 16.60 0.69
C PHE A 1 -8.86 15.28 0.56
N ASN A 2 -9.17 14.48 -0.46
CA ASN A 2 -8.58 13.15 -0.67
C ASN A 2 -8.27 13.06 -2.16
N CYS A 3 -7.15 13.65 -2.58
CA CYS A 3 -6.66 13.50 -3.94
C CYS A 3 -6.02 12.11 -4.11
N LEU A 4 -5.81 11.66 -5.34
CA LEU A 4 -5.13 10.39 -5.68
C LEU A 4 -3.78 10.18 -4.96
N PHE A 5 -3.23 11.22 -4.35
CA PHE A 5 -1.98 11.26 -3.59
C PHE A 5 -2.15 10.94 -2.10
N CYS A 6 -3.38 10.82 -1.60
CA CYS A 6 -3.68 10.50 -0.20
C CYS A 6 -4.00 9.01 0.02
N TYR A 7 -4.21 8.25 -1.05
CA TYR A 7 -4.39 6.80 -0.99
C TYR A 7 -3.17 6.09 -1.56
N CYS A 8 -2.44 5.37 -0.70
CA CYS A 8 -1.30 4.57 -1.11
C CYS A 8 -1.78 3.25 -1.71
N PRO A 9 -1.59 2.99 -3.02
CA PRO A 9 -2.04 1.74 -3.65
C PRO A 9 -1.32 0.52 -3.05
N LEU A 10 -0.13 0.71 -2.48
CA LEU A 10 0.65 -0.34 -1.81
C LEU A 10 0.01 -0.84 -0.51
N TYR A 11 -1.11 -0.27 -0.06
CA TYR A 11 -1.84 -0.75 1.12
C TYR A 11 -2.12 -2.27 1.06
N ALA A 12 -2.48 -2.78 -0.13
CA ALA A 12 -2.80 -4.19 -0.37
C ALA A 12 -1.59 -5.15 -0.19
N LEU A 13 -0.36 -4.63 -0.19
CA LEU A 13 0.84 -5.41 0.12
C LEU A 13 1.01 -5.69 1.61
N GLY A 14 0.10 -5.21 2.47
CA GLY A 14 0.15 -5.49 3.90
C GLY A 14 1.48 -5.03 4.51
N LYS A 15 2.14 -5.88 5.30
CA LYS A 15 3.42 -5.55 5.93
C LYS A 15 4.54 -5.22 4.94
N ASP A 16 4.44 -5.74 3.72
CA ASP A 16 5.47 -5.62 2.70
C ASP A 16 5.33 -4.32 1.88
N CYS A 17 4.40 -3.41 2.24
CA CYS A 17 4.21 -2.15 1.52
C CYS A 17 5.40 -1.18 1.62
N GLY A 18 6.27 -1.36 2.62
CA GLY A 18 7.46 -0.52 2.83
C GLY A 18 7.16 0.90 3.32
N GLY A 19 5.93 1.14 3.82
CA GLY A 19 5.50 2.42 4.37
C GLY A 19 5.57 2.52 5.88
N ASN A 20 5.38 3.73 6.41
CA ASN A 20 5.35 4.00 7.84
C ASN A 20 3.93 3.84 8.41
N PHE A 21 3.43 2.60 8.41
CA PHE A 21 2.11 2.25 8.93
C PHE A 21 2.22 1.55 10.29
N ARG A 22 1.08 1.43 10.98
CA ARG A 22 0.93 0.55 12.15
C ARG A 22 -0.29 -0.35 11.97
N TYR A 23 -0.36 -1.42 12.76
CA TYR A 23 -1.60 -2.18 12.93
C TYR A 23 -2.26 -1.77 14.23
N THR A 24 -3.58 -1.56 14.20
CA THR A 24 -4.38 -1.39 15.41
C THR A 24 -4.48 -2.73 16.15
N GLU A 25 -4.93 -2.69 17.40
CA GLU A 25 -5.21 -3.90 18.20
C GLU A 25 -6.22 -4.84 17.51
N SER A 26 -7.14 -4.28 16.73
CA SER A 26 -8.10 -5.03 15.91
C SER A 26 -7.54 -5.56 14.58
N GLY A 27 -6.24 -5.41 14.32
CA GLY A 27 -5.58 -5.90 13.11
C GLY A 27 -5.82 -5.03 11.86
N ILE A 28 -6.37 -3.83 12.02
CA ILE A 28 -6.58 -2.90 10.90
C ILE A 28 -5.27 -2.17 10.61
N LYS A 29 -4.90 -2.11 9.34
CA LYS A 29 -3.71 -1.36 8.91
C LYS A 29 -4.04 0.13 8.89
N ASP A 30 -3.39 0.89 9.77
CA ASP A 30 -3.52 2.34 9.89
C ASP A 30 -2.32 3.03 9.22
N CYS A 31 -2.59 3.70 8.10
CA CYS A 31 -1.60 4.47 7.34
C CYS A 31 -1.69 5.99 7.59
N SER A 32 -2.49 6.46 8.55
CA SER A 32 -2.71 7.90 8.79
C SER A 32 -1.42 8.69 9.09
N GLY A 33 -0.39 8.03 9.66
CA GLY A 33 0.94 8.61 9.90
C GLY A 33 1.95 8.45 8.75
N CYS A 34 1.56 7.87 7.62
CA CYS A 34 2.46 7.63 6.50
C CYS A 34 2.45 8.81 5.51
N MET A 35 3.61 9.45 5.32
CA MET A 35 3.76 10.58 4.39
C MET A 35 4.32 10.21 3.01
N ILE A 36 4.70 8.95 2.80
CA ILE A 36 5.27 8.49 1.52
C ILE A 36 4.43 8.88 0.31
N PRO A 37 3.09 8.64 0.26
CA PRO A 37 2.31 9.01 -0.94
C PRO A 37 2.08 10.53 -1.06
N HIS A 38 2.36 11.31 -0.01
CA HIS A 38 2.15 12.76 0.05
C HIS A 38 3.36 13.57 -0.46
N GLU A 39 4.49 12.92 -0.70
CA GLU A 39 5.71 13.53 -1.25
C GLU A 39 5.86 13.18 -2.72
N LYS A 40 6.06 14.18 -3.60
CA LYS A 40 6.10 14.00 -5.05
C LYS A 40 7.29 13.14 -5.49
N GLU A 41 8.39 13.26 -4.78
CA GLU A 41 9.66 12.56 -4.98
C GLU A 41 9.48 11.04 -4.82
N ASN A 42 8.51 10.61 -4.02
CA ASN A 42 8.20 9.21 -3.80
C ASN A 42 7.27 8.61 -4.87
N PHE A 43 6.81 9.38 -5.87
CA PHE A 43 5.92 8.86 -6.90
C PHE A 43 6.54 7.69 -7.66
N GLY A 44 7.81 7.82 -8.08
CA GLY A 44 8.53 6.74 -8.76
C GLY A 44 8.66 5.48 -7.91
N ARG A 45 8.81 5.64 -6.59
CA ARG A 45 8.85 4.53 -5.64
C ARG A 45 7.50 3.81 -5.54
N VAL A 46 6.40 4.56 -5.53
CA VAL A 46 5.05 3.98 -5.45
C VAL A 46 4.68 3.28 -6.76
N THR A 47 4.90 3.93 -7.91
CA THR A 47 4.57 3.36 -9.22
C THR A 47 5.48 2.20 -9.62
N GLY A 48 6.76 2.24 -9.25
CA GLY A 48 7.71 1.16 -9.50
C GLY A 48 7.35 -0.18 -8.82
N ARG A 49 6.41 -0.16 -7.87
CA ARG A 49 5.94 -1.36 -7.16
C ARG A 49 4.59 -1.90 -7.63
N PHE A 50 4.08 -1.42 -8.76
CA PHE A 50 2.81 -1.93 -9.31
C PHE A 50 2.87 -3.41 -9.70
N GLN A 51 4.03 -3.91 -10.11
CA GLN A 51 4.21 -5.34 -10.39
C GLN A 51 3.99 -6.20 -9.15
N ASP A 52 4.41 -5.73 -7.98
CA ASP A 52 4.19 -6.44 -6.71
C ASP A 52 2.70 -6.51 -6.35
N LEU A 53 1.94 -5.45 -6.68
CA LEU A 53 0.49 -5.45 -6.52
C LEU A 53 -0.18 -6.47 -7.43
N CYS A 54 0.20 -6.51 -8.71
CA CYS A 54 -0.32 -7.52 -9.64
C CYS A 54 0.00 -8.94 -9.15
N ALA A 55 1.23 -9.19 -8.73
CA ALA A 55 1.62 -10.49 -8.17
C ALA A 55 0.76 -10.85 -6.95
N ARG A 56 0.54 -9.89 -6.04
CA ARG A 56 -0.30 -10.10 -4.85
C ARG A 56 -1.75 -10.44 -5.21
N ILE A 57 -2.32 -9.79 -6.23
CA ILE A 57 -3.68 -10.08 -6.69
C ILE A 57 -3.75 -11.50 -7.24
N CYS A 58 -2.83 -11.89 -8.13
CA CYS A 58 -2.78 -13.25 -8.66
C CYS A 58 -2.62 -14.33 -7.57
N GLU A 59 -1.84 -14.04 -6.51
CA GLU A 59 -1.74 -14.95 -5.36
C GLU A 59 -3.05 -15.12 -4.58
N LEU A 60 -3.84 -14.06 -4.46
CA LEU A 60 -5.12 -14.09 -3.76
C LEU A 60 -6.15 -14.88 -4.55
N GLU A 61 -6.26 -14.63 -5.86
CA GLU A 61 -7.15 -15.37 -6.77
C GLU A 61 -6.86 -16.88 -6.72
N ARG A 62 -5.57 -17.27 -6.69
CA ARG A 62 -5.14 -18.68 -6.58
C ARG A 62 -5.40 -19.34 -5.23
N LYS A 63 -5.67 -18.56 -4.17
CA LYS A 63 -5.98 -19.08 -2.82
C LYS A 63 -7.48 -19.22 -2.58
N GLU A 64 -8.29 -18.60 -3.43
CA GLU A 64 -9.75 -18.71 -3.40
C GLU A 64 -10.24 -19.96 -4.15
N GLU A 65 -9.39 -20.58 -4.97
CA GLU A 65 -9.54 -21.92 -5.57
C GLU A 65 -9.16 -23.05 -4.61
#